data_AF-A0A848RI66-F1
#
_entry.id   AF-A0A848RI66-F1
#
_cell.length_a   1.000
_cell.length_b   1.000
_cell.length_c   1.000
_cell.angle_alpha   90.00
_cell.angle_beta   90.00
_cell.angle_gamma   90.00
#
_symmetry.space_group_name_H-M   'P 1'
#
loop_
_entity.id
_entity.type
_entity.pdbx_description
1 polymer ?
#
loop_
_entity_poly.entity_id
_entity_poly.type
_entity_poly.pdbx_seq_one_letter_code
_entity_poly.pdbx_strand_id
1 'polypeptide(L)'
;MNRDKILKILEKILIFIATLIMISVLANQYIKTSAGAINETLRRVQIILAIVIVLLTLLMAAINKNRALFFILIGFYALTGILFYVFKSANKI
;
A
#
# COMPACT_ATOMS: atom_id res chain seq x y z
N MET A 1 -24.58 -11.43 -1.30
CA MET A 1 -23.99 -10.56 -2.36
C MET A 1 -23.12 -11.43 -3.27
N ASN A 2 -23.24 -11.33 -4.60
CA ASN A 2 -22.47 -12.20 -5.51
C ASN A 2 -20.97 -11.91 -5.43
N ARG A 3 -20.12 -12.95 -5.54
CA ARG A 3 -18.66 -12.86 -5.48
C ARG A 3 -18.11 -11.76 -6.39
N ASP A 4 -18.60 -11.67 -7.62
CA ASP A 4 -18.13 -10.68 -8.60
C ASP A 4 -18.51 -9.25 -8.22
N LYS A 5 -19.66 -9.06 -7.54
CA LYS A 5 -20.03 -7.74 -6.98
C LYS A 5 -19.07 -7.35 -5.85
N ILE A 6 -18.68 -8.30 -4.99
CA ILE A 6 -17.72 -8.06 -3.91
C ILE A 6 -16.35 -7.67 -4.47
N LEU A 7 -15.86 -8.40 -5.47
CA LEU A 7 -14.57 -8.12 -6.12
C LEU A 7 -14.56 -6.72 -6.78
N LYS A 8 -15.64 -6.34 -7.47
CA LYS A 8 -15.77 -4.98 -8.06
C LYS A 8 -15.78 -3.87 -7.01
N ILE A 9 -16.38 -4.11 -5.84
CA ILE A 9 -16.37 -3.13 -4.75
C ILE A 9 -14.95 -3.01 -4.17
N LEU A 10 -14.28 -4.13 -3.93
CA LEU A 10 -12.89 -4.16 -3.45
C LEU A 10 -11.95 -3.42 -4.40
N GLU A 11 -12.09 -3.63 -5.71
CA GLU A 11 -11.32 -2.94 -6.74
C GLU A 11 -11.50 -1.42 -6.68
N LYS A 12 -12.75 -0.93 -6.58
CA LYS A 12 -13.03 0.50 -6.44
C LYS A 12 -12.43 1.09 -5.15
N ILE A 13 -12.52 0.36 -4.04
CA ILE A 13 -11.92 0.78 -2.76
C ILE A 13 -10.39 0.85 -2.89
N LEU A 14 -9.76 -0.14 -3.51
CA LEU A 14 -8.31 -0.16 -3.75
C LEU A 14 -7.85 1.03 -4.59
N ILE A 15 -8.54 1.33 -5.69
CA ILE A 15 -8.23 2.49 -6.53
C ILE A 15 -8.37 3.79 -5.74
N PHE A 16 -9.43 3.92 -4.95
CA PHE A 16 -9.64 5.10 -4.11
C PHE A 16 -8.52 5.29 -3.08
N ILE A 17 -8.14 4.23 -2.36
CA ILE A 17 -7.07 4.27 -1.36
C ILE A 17 -5.71 4.57 -2.02
N ALA A 18 -5.41 3.95 -3.16
CA ALA A 18 -4.19 4.23 -3.92
C ALA A 18 -4.11 5.70 -4.34
N THR A 19 -5.24 6.28 -4.73
CA THR A 19 -5.34 7.70 -5.08
C THR A 19 -5.06 8.60 -3.86
N LEU A 20 -5.63 8.27 -2.69
CA LEU A 20 -5.36 8.98 -1.44
C LEU A 20 -3.88 8.91 -1.04
N ILE A 21 -3.22 7.76 -1.22
CA ILE A 21 -1.79 7.63 -0.96
C ILE A 21 -1.01 8.58 -1.87
N MET A 22 -1.29 8.58 -3.18
CA MET A 22 -0.60 9.48 -4.11
C MET A 22 -0.77 10.96 -3.71
N ILE A 23 -1.99 11.40 -3.42
CA ILE A 23 -2.27 12.77 -2.98
C ILE A 23 -1.49 13.09 -1.70
N SER A 24 -1.51 12.19 -0.73
CA SER A 24 -0.78 12.37 0.54
C SER A 24 0.73 12.45 0.33
N VAL A 25 1.30 11.62 -0.56
CA VAL A 25 2.72 11.67 -0.91
C VAL A 25 3.09 13.00 -1.55
N LEU A 26 2.29 13.47 -2.52
CA LEU A 26 2.50 14.77 -3.17
C LEU A 26 2.40 15.92 -2.17
N ALA A 27 1.39 15.91 -1.29
CA ALA A 27 1.25 16.91 -0.24
C ALA A 27 2.45 16.92 0.71
N ASN A 28 2.95 15.74 1.09
CA ASN A 28 4.10 15.64 1.99
C ASN A 28 5.41 16.06 1.30
N GLN A 29 5.56 15.80 -0.01
CA GLN A 29 6.67 16.35 -0.79
C GLN A 29 6.61 17.87 -0.88
N TYR A 30 5.43 18.44 -1.16
CA TYR A 30 5.23 19.89 -1.20
C TYR A 30 5.60 20.55 0.13
N ILE A 31 5.21 19.94 1.26
CA ILE A 31 5.59 20.41 2.60
C ILE A 31 7.10 20.29 2.81
N LYS A 32 7.72 19.18 2.41
CA LYS A 32 9.18 19.00 2.49
C LYS A 32 9.93 20.07 1.71
N THR A 33 9.49 20.41 0.50
CA THR A 33 10.13 21.43 -0.33
C THR A 33 9.91 22.84 0.19
N SER A 34 8.76 23.13 0.82
CA SER A 34 8.42 24.47 1.30
C SER A 34 8.89 24.76 2.72
N ALA A 35 8.84 23.77 3.62
CA ALA A 35 9.17 23.91 5.05
C ALA A 35 10.43 23.15 5.47
N GLY A 36 11.11 22.46 4.54
CA GLY A 36 12.35 21.72 4.79
C GLY A 36 12.19 20.41 5.60
N ALA A 37 10.99 20.07 6.04
CA ALA A 37 10.72 18.90 6.89
C ALA A 37 9.57 18.04 6.38
N ILE A 38 9.63 16.74 6.64
CA ILE A 38 8.55 15.80 6.34
C ILE A 38 7.48 15.91 7.43
N ASN A 39 6.21 15.97 7.03
CA ASN A 39 5.11 15.89 7.97
C ASN A 39 4.92 14.43 8.42
N GLU A 40 5.26 14.15 9.67
CA GLU A 40 5.18 12.82 10.28
C GLU A 40 3.75 12.28 10.41
N THR A 41 2.73 13.15 10.43
CA THR A 41 1.33 12.73 10.42
C THR A 41 0.93 12.19 9.05
N LEU A 42 1.24 12.93 7.98
CA LEU A 42 1.00 12.46 6.60
C LEU A 42 1.77 11.17 6.32
N ARG A 43 3.01 11.07 6.82
CA ARG A 43 3.83 9.86 6.70
C ARG A 43 3.18 8.64 7.37
N ARG A 44 2.67 8.81 8.59
CA ARG A 44 1.93 7.74 9.30
C ARG A 44 0.66 7.32 8.55
N VAL A 45 -0.10 8.28 8.02
CA VAL A 45 -1.28 8.00 7.20
C VAL A 45 -0.91 7.18 5.97
N GLN A 46 0.17 7.53 5.26
CA GLN A 46 0.64 6.77 4.09
C GLN A 46 0.97 5.32 4.44
N ILE A 47 1.65 5.09 5.57
CA ILE A 47 2.00 3.74 6.04
C ILE A 47 0.74 2.93 6.34
N ILE A 48 -0.21 3.52 7.07
CA ILE A 48 -1.49 2.86 7.41
C ILE A 48 -2.25 2.49 6.14
N LEU A 49 -2.38 3.42 5.19
CA LEU A 49 -3.08 3.17 3.92
C LEU A 49 -2.37 2.08 3.10
N ALA A 50 -1.03 2.05 3.08
CA ALA A 50 -0.27 1.01 2.40
C ALA A 50 -0.53 -0.38 2.99
N ILE A 51 -0.57 -0.50 4.33
CA ILE A 51 -0.92 -1.76 5.01
C ILE A 51 -2.35 -2.19 4.66
N VAL A 52 -3.30 -1.25 4.61
CA VAL A 52 -4.68 -1.55 4.21
C VAL A 52 -4.74 -2.09 2.77
N ILE A 53 -3.97 -1.54 1.83
CA ILE A 53 -3.88 -2.08 0.46
C ILE A 53 -3.38 -3.51 0.44
N VAL A 54 -2.33 -3.83 1.21
CA VAL A 54 -1.80 -5.20 1.32
C VAL A 54 -2.89 -6.17 1.79
N LEU A 55 -3.64 -5.79 2.83
CA LEU A 55 -4.71 -6.64 3.35
C LEU A 55 -5.85 -6.82 2.33
N LEU A 56 -6.27 -5.75 1.66
CA LEU A 56 -7.37 -5.79 0.69
C LEU A 56 -7.00 -6.59 -0.57
N THR A 57 -5.75 -6.49 -1.05
CA THR A 57 -5.26 -7.25 -2.21
C THR A 57 -5.15 -8.75 -1.89
N LEU A 58 -4.65 -9.10 -0.71
CA LEU A 58 -4.64 -10.50 -0.23
C LEU A 58 -6.07 -11.06 -0.08
N LEU A 59 -6.98 -10.26 0.48
CA LEU A 59 -8.39 -10.63 0.61
C LEU A 59 -9.06 -10.82 -0.76
N MET A 60 -8.76 -9.95 -1.73
CA MET A 60 -9.25 -10.10 -3.11
C MET A 60 -8.75 -11.40 -3.76
N ALA A 61 -7.47 -11.74 -3.59
CA ALA A 61 -6.89 -12.98 -4.10
C ALA A 61 -7.50 -14.23 -3.43
N ALA A 62 -7.74 -14.17 -2.12
CA ALA A 62 -8.39 -15.24 -1.36
C ALA A 62 -9.84 -15.46 -1.82
N ILE A 63 -10.61 -14.38 -2.02
CA ILE A 63 -11.99 -14.45 -2.53
C ILE A 63 -12.03 -15.00 -3.95
N ASN A 64 -11.06 -14.64 -4.79
CA ASN A 64 -10.96 -15.17 -6.15
C ASN A 64 -10.58 -16.67 -6.17
N LYS A 65 -10.27 -17.27 -5.01
CA LYS A 65 -9.75 -18.65 -4.85
C LYS A 65 -8.49 -18.92 -5.67
N ASN A 66 -7.78 -17.85 -6.07
CA ASN A 66 -6.56 -17.97 -6.86
C ASN A 66 -5.37 -18.11 -5.90
N ARG A 67 -5.08 -19.36 -5.53
CA ARG A 67 -4.01 -19.71 -4.57
C ARG A 67 -2.64 -19.24 -5.07
N ALA A 68 -2.36 -19.36 -6.37
CA ALA A 68 -1.10 -18.92 -6.95
C ALA A 68 -0.91 -17.40 -6.77
N LEU A 69 -1.90 -16.60 -7.15
CA LEU A 69 -1.88 -15.14 -6.98
C LEU A 69 -1.70 -14.75 -5.51
N PHE A 70 -2.40 -15.43 -4.59
CA PHE A 70 -2.31 -15.16 -3.16
C PHE A 70 -0.88 -15.35 -2.62
N PHE A 71 -0.24 -16.49 -2.92
CA PHE A 71 1.14 -16.74 -2.48
C PHE A 71 2.17 -15.85 -3.17
N ILE A 72 1.95 -15.49 -4.45
CA ILE A 72 2.79 -14.50 -5.16
C ILE A 72 2.72 -13.15 -4.46
N LEU A 73 1.52 -12.69 -4.08
CA LEU A 73 1.35 -11.42 -3.37
C LEU A 73 2.02 -11.44 -1.99
N ILE A 74 1.88 -12.53 -1.23
CA ILE A 74 2.59 -12.69 0.05
C ILE A 74 4.10 -12.59 -0.17
N GLY A 75 4.64 -13.34 -1.13
CA GLY A 75 6.06 -13.32 -1.45
C GLY A 75 6.55 -11.93 -1.86
N PHE A 76 5.80 -11.24 -2.72
CA PHE A 76 6.10 -9.88 -3.16
C PHE A 76 6.13 -8.88 -2.00
N TYR A 77 5.13 -8.92 -1.12
CA TYR A 77 5.07 -8.00 0.03
C TYR A 77 6.15 -8.31 1.07
N ALA A 78 6.43 -9.59 1.34
CA ALA A 78 7.52 -10.00 2.22
C ALA A 78 8.88 -9.53 1.68
N LEU A 79 9.13 -9.73 0.38
CA LEU A 79 10.37 -9.34 -0.27
C LEU A 79 10.54 -7.82 -0.30
N THR A 80 9.46 -7.07 -0.52
CA THR A 80 9.45 -5.60 -0.40
C THR A 80 9.83 -5.15 1.02
N GLY A 81 9.30 -5.80 2.05
CA GLY A 81 9.65 -5.52 3.44
C GLY A 81 11.12 -5.81 3.75
N ILE A 82 11.65 -6.94 3.25
CA ILE A 82 13.08 -7.29 3.39
C ILE A 82 13.96 -6.27 2.68
N LEU A 83 13.63 -5.92 1.43
CA LEU A 83 14.37 -4.90 0.68
C LEU A 83 14.39 -3.58 1.44
N PHE A 84 13.24 -3.11 1.94
CA PHE A 84 13.17 -1.89 2.75
C PHE A 84 14.11 -1.95 3.96
N TYR A 85 14.11 -3.07 4.69
CA TYR A 85 15.01 -3.26 5.83
C TYR A 85 16.50 -3.20 5.42
N VAL A 86 16.87 -3.89 4.34
CA VAL A 86 18.25 -3.91 3.83
C VAL A 86 18.68 -2.51 3.41
N PHE A 87 17.86 -1.78 2.67
CA PHE A 87 18.17 -0.42 2.23
C PHE A 87 18.29 0.57 3.39
N LYS A 88 17.41 0.45 4.40
CA LYS A 88 17.47 1.25 5.62
C LYS A 88 18.71 0.95 6.44
N SER A 89 19.06 -0.33 6.60
CA SER A 89 20.28 -0.75 7.30
C SER A 89 21.55 -0.28 6.59
N ALA A 90 21.52 -0.15 5.27
CA ALA A 90 22.60 0.39 4.46
C ALA A 90 22.66 1.93 4.45
N ASN A 91 21.80 2.60 5.22
CA ASN A 91 21.68 4.07 5.28
C ASN A 91 21.44 4.73 3.90
N LYS A 92 20.85 3.99 2.96
CA LYS A 92 20.54 4.47 1.60
C LYS A 92 19.16 5.13 1.52
N ILE A 93 18.33 4.97 2.56
CA ILE A 93 16.98 5.53 2.72
C ILE A 93 16.69 5.66 4.22
#